data_AF-A0A2H1WI00-F1
#
_entry.id   AF-A0A2H1WI00-F1
#
_cell.length_a   1.000
_cell.length_b   1.000
_cell.length_c   1.000
_cell.angle_alpha   90.00
_cell.angle_beta   90.00
_cell.angle_gamma   90.00
#
_symmetry.space_group_name_H-M   'P 1'
#
loop_
_entity.id
_entity.type
_entity.pdbx_description
1 polymer ?
#
loop_
_entity_poly.entity_id
_entity_poly.type
_entity_poly.pdbx_seq_one_letter_code
_entity_poly.pdbx_strand_id
1 'polypeptide(L)'
;MSEMIRLEVCSGDGCFNRVLGSAHLKLSQVSHDGENGFLPTFGPSLLHMYGATTSGTLAASGDDGPYHRGAMLVSLRTFVPYYQQGLRSTSVEPVSPLQPENLWLMEDFCMFCPILEVSMLDRRVSGKLCGIAITVGELPTDEQGDEEFVAMMSEIKQRKLYYTGSMDVLKTRPVHGYLDFENTFPVLQLAMRLPDFRFRMYRNNMVHGIVTDLEQTLNEVERRLKNSEFDSLRELTEDLSKAVDDAAGNILKFLDIIQYSGPSSSSDNTMMKYSTELDNKQLALQKEEIEKIYQQITKRTQRGSSLSFLQSLSRTDSINSTKRDVKFMLADIRQIAENLKSLIYKTSEGWPDIVVWLLNGGSRVAFYKMSIADIVYSVIPEQNGQHCGRIQNIYLR
;
A
#
# COMPACT_ATOMS: atom_id res chain seq x y z
N MET A 1 6.22 -20.89 -5.79
CA MET A 1 7.43 -20.04 -5.88
C MET A 1 6.99 -18.71 -6.48
N SER A 2 7.32 -17.58 -5.87
CA SER A 2 6.98 -16.28 -6.45
C SER A 2 8.04 -15.94 -7.49
N GLU A 3 7.67 -16.01 -8.76
CA GLU A 3 8.53 -15.59 -9.87
C GLU A 3 8.61 -14.06 -9.92
N MET A 4 9.77 -13.54 -10.33
CA MET A 4 10.03 -12.10 -10.37
C MET A 4 10.86 -11.73 -11.61
N ILE A 5 10.51 -10.60 -12.21
CA ILE A 5 11.31 -9.95 -13.24
C ILE A 5 12.21 -8.93 -12.55
N ARG A 6 13.53 -9.05 -12.72
CA ARG A 6 14.51 -8.08 -12.24
C ARG A 6 14.96 -7.21 -13.41
N LEU A 7 14.88 -5.89 -13.20
CA LEU A 7 15.28 -4.88 -14.17
C LEU A 7 16.46 -4.12 -13.58
N GLU A 8 17.55 -4.00 -14.35
CA GLU A 8 18.79 -3.36 -13.91
C GLU A 8 19.27 -2.37 -14.94
N VAL A 9 19.67 -1.19 -14.49
CA VAL A 9 20.38 -0.21 -15.31
C VAL A 9 21.86 -0.32 -14.94
N CYS A 10 22.69 -0.60 -15.94
CA CYS A 10 24.13 -0.75 -15.79
C CYS A 10 24.88 0.43 -16.43
N SER A 11 25.98 0.85 -15.84
CA SER A 11 26.94 1.73 -16.52
C SER A 11 27.68 0.94 -17.61
N GLY A 12 27.86 1.57 -18.76
CA GLY A 12 28.68 1.05 -19.86
C GLY A 12 30.17 1.34 -19.71
N ASP A 13 30.60 1.97 -18.62
CA ASP A 13 31.99 2.37 -18.42
C ASP A 13 32.82 1.22 -17.83
N GLY A 14 33.79 0.71 -18.60
CA GLY A 14 34.80 -0.26 -18.17
C GLY A 14 34.55 -1.71 -18.62
N CYS A 15 35.38 -2.63 -18.14
CA CYS A 15 35.32 -4.06 -18.51
C CYS A 15 34.21 -4.86 -17.79
N PHE A 16 33.56 -4.27 -16.79
CA PHE A 16 32.51 -4.91 -16.00
C PHE A 16 31.29 -4.00 -15.93
N ASN A 17 30.11 -4.54 -16.26
CA ASN A 17 28.84 -3.83 -16.08
C ASN A 17 28.60 -3.59 -14.59
N ARG A 18 28.64 -2.33 -14.17
CA ARG A 18 28.27 -1.94 -12.80
C ARG A 18 26.80 -1.56 -12.76
N VAL A 19 26.01 -2.25 -11.92
CA VAL A 19 24.61 -1.90 -11.68
C VAL A 19 24.52 -0.54 -10.97
N LEU A 20 23.80 0.40 -11.59
CA LEU A 20 23.54 1.75 -11.09
C LEU A 20 22.27 1.79 -10.23
N GLY A 21 21.26 1.01 -10.62
CA GLY A 21 20.01 0.85 -9.91
C GLY A 21 19.25 -0.38 -10.42
N SER A 22 18.39 -0.91 -9.55
CA SER A 22 17.59 -2.10 -9.80
C SER A 22 16.14 -1.86 -9.37
N ALA A 23 15.23 -2.57 -10.04
CA ALA A 23 13.84 -2.68 -9.63
C ALA A 23 13.31 -4.08 -9.90
N HIS A 24 12.23 -4.45 -9.23
CA HIS A 24 11.64 -5.77 -9.31
C HIS A 24 10.15 -5.69 -9.58
N LEU A 25 9.68 -6.56 -10.46
CA LEU A 25 8.28 -6.80 -10.69
C LEU A 25 7.94 -8.23 -10.26
N LYS A 26 7.16 -8.39 -9.19
CA LYS A 26 6.73 -9.71 -8.72
C LYS A 26 5.54 -10.16 -9.54
N LEU A 27 5.63 -11.32 -10.18
CA LEU A 27 4.58 -11.79 -11.08
C LEU A 27 3.25 -12.00 -10.35
N SER A 28 3.30 -12.46 -9.09
CA SER A 28 2.11 -12.60 -8.24
C SER A 28 1.37 -11.30 -7.90
N GLN A 29 1.94 -10.13 -8.23
CA GLN A 29 1.27 -8.83 -8.06
C GLN A 29 0.64 -8.33 -9.36
N VAL A 30 1.04 -8.89 -10.50
CA VAL A 30 0.66 -8.45 -11.85
C VAL A 30 -0.01 -9.54 -12.68
N SER A 31 -0.34 -10.66 -12.04
CA SER A 31 -1.10 -11.77 -12.62
C SER A 31 -2.03 -12.34 -11.55
N HIS A 32 -3.02 -13.10 -12.01
CA HIS A 32 -3.86 -13.89 -11.12
C HIS A 32 -4.16 -15.23 -11.77
N ASP A 33 -4.03 -16.31 -11.00
CA ASP A 33 -4.34 -17.66 -11.46
C ASP A 33 -5.83 -17.99 -11.27
N GLY A 34 -6.37 -18.94 -12.05
CA GLY A 34 -7.76 -19.40 -11.91
C GLY A 34 -8.61 -19.10 -13.14
N GLU A 35 -9.89 -19.49 -13.07
CA GLU A 35 -10.83 -19.43 -14.21
C GLU A 35 -11.00 -18.01 -14.76
N ASN A 36 -11.02 -17.02 -13.87
CA ASN A 36 -11.14 -15.60 -14.20
C ASN A 36 -9.83 -14.84 -14.02
N GLY A 37 -8.73 -15.59 -13.93
CA GLY A 37 -7.40 -15.06 -13.81
C GLY A 37 -6.98 -14.27 -15.05
N PHE A 38 -5.82 -13.65 -14.95
CA PHE A 38 -5.19 -12.96 -16.07
C PHE A 38 -3.69 -13.22 -16.05
N LEU A 39 -3.14 -13.35 -17.26
CA LEU A 39 -1.71 -13.51 -17.48
C LEU A 39 -0.97 -12.25 -17.03
N PRO A 40 0.34 -12.34 -16.72
CA PRO A 40 1.15 -11.20 -16.30
C PRO A 40 0.97 -9.98 -17.22
N THR A 41 0.51 -8.87 -16.64
CA THR A 41 0.28 -7.60 -17.35
C THR A 41 0.62 -6.43 -16.45
N PHE A 42 1.30 -5.40 -16.97
CA PHE A 42 1.71 -4.25 -16.19
C PHE A 42 1.77 -2.99 -17.05
N GLY A 43 1.48 -1.85 -16.43
CA GLY A 43 1.74 -0.54 -16.98
C GLY A 43 0.87 -0.14 -18.19
N PRO A 44 1.21 0.98 -18.86
CA PRO A 44 2.41 1.79 -18.63
C PRO A 44 2.44 2.43 -17.24
N SER A 45 3.50 2.20 -16.48
CA SER A 45 3.66 2.74 -15.13
C SER A 45 5.14 2.98 -14.79
N LEU A 46 5.39 3.91 -13.87
CA LEU A 46 6.74 4.23 -13.40
C LEU A 46 7.20 3.16 -12.41
N LEU A 47 8.31 2.52 -12.73
CA LEU A 47 9.01 1.60 -11.87
C LEU A 47 10.25 2.30 -11.30
N HIS A 48 10.16 2.73 -10.04
CA HIS A 48 11.25 3.39 -9.35
C HIS A 48 12.39 2.44 -9.04
N MET A 49 13.61 2.88 -9.35
CA MET A 49 14.82 2.11 -9.19
C MET A 49 15.59 2.60 -7.98
N TYR A 50 16.14 1.65 -7.25
CA TYR A 50 16.96 1.93 -6.09
C TYR A 50 18.30 1.24 -6.19
N GLY A 51 19.28 1.68 -5.42
CA GLY A 51 20.58 1.05 -5.38
C GLY A 51 21.27 1.21 -4.05
N ALA A 52 22.35 0.46 -3.89
CA ALA A 52 23.28 0.65 -2.78
C ALA A 52 24.17 1.88 -3.02
N THR A 53 24.72 2.41 -1.92
CA THR A 53 25.82 3.38 -1.99
C THR A 53 27.14 2.65 -2.23
N THR A 54 28.03 3.20 -3.05
CA THR A 54 29.39 2.69 -3.24
C THR A 54 30.43 3.33 -2.33
N SER A 55 30.02 4.25 -1.44
CA SER A 55 30.96 5.07 -0.66
C SER A 55 30.47 5.43 0.74
N GLY A 56 29.50 4.71 1.31
CA GLY A 56 28.93 5.00 2.64
C GLY A 56 29.15 3.88 3.67
N THR A 57 29.14 4.23 4.95
CA THR A 57 29.19 3.30 6.10
C THR A 57 27.96 2.39 6.21
N LEU A 58 26.84 2.78 5.60
CA LEU A 58 25.66 1.93 5.40
C LEU A 58 25.91 1.00 4.21
N ALA A 59 26.47 -0.17 4.49
CA ALA A 59 26.46 -1.29 3.55
C ALA A 59 25.05 -1.91 3.52
N ALA A 60 24.12 -1.28 2.80
CA ALA A 60 22.91 -1.98 2.39
C ALA A 60 23.34 -3.01 1.34
N SER A 61 23.47 -4.27 1.75
CA SER A 61 23.79 -5.38 0.85
C SER A 61 22.56 -5.71 0.01
N GLY A 62 22.59 -5.41 -1.28
CA GLY A 62 21.62 -5.89 -2.28
C GLY A 62 20.67 -4.83 -2.86
N ASP A 63 19.84 -5.31 -3.77
CA ASP A 63 19.00 -4.61 -4.75
C ASP A 63 17.84 -3.76 -4.17
N ASP A 64 17.76 -3.59 -2.84
CA ASP A 64 16.69 -2.87 -2.09
C ASP A 64 17.26 -1.72 -1.23
N GLY A 65 18.36 -1.12 -1.69
CA GLY A 65 18.96 0.03 -1.02
C GLY A 65 18.00 1.24 -0.95
N PRO A 66 18.22 2.19 -0.04
CA PRO A 66 17.37 3.38 0.11
C PRO A 66 17.64 4.50 -0.88
N TYR A 67 18.66 4.37 -1.73
CA TYR A 67 19.06 5.44 -2.63
C TYR A 67 18.25 5.34 -3.90
N HIS A 68 17.35 6.29 -4.14
CA HIS A 68 16.65 6.42 -5.42
C HIS A 68 17.66 6.74 -6.53
N ARG A 69 17.52 6.04 -7.66
CA ARG A 69 18.43 6.10 -8.82
C ARG A 69 17.73 6.52 -10.10
N GLY A 70 16.44 6.86 -10.01
CA GLY A 70 15.59 7.18 -11.15
C GLY A 70 14.37 6.28 -11.24
N ALA A 71 13.71 6.31 -12.39
CA ALA A 71 12.55 5.49 -12.70
C ALA A 71 12.58 5.04 -14.16
N MET A 72 12.00 3.88 -14.43
CA MET A 72 11.75 3.39 -15.79
C MET A 72 10.25 3.38 -16.05
N LEU A 73 9.83 3.88 -17.20
CA LEU A 73 8.46 3.68 -17.68
C LEU A 73 8.37 2.29 -18.32
N VAL A 74 7.59 1.39 -17.70
CA VAL A 74 7.55 -0.02 -18.09
C VAL A 74 6.12 -0.43 -18.44
N SER A 75 5.98 -1.26 -19.48
CA SER A 75 4.77 -2.04 -19.73
C SER A 75 5.16 -3.50 -19.99
N LEU A 76 4.41 -4.42 -19.37
CA LEU A 76 4.52 -5.86 -19.57
C LEU A 76 3.23 -6.35 -20.21
N ARG A 77 3.34 -7.10 -21.30
CA ARG A 77 2.21 -7.79 -21.93
C ARG A 77 2.59 -9.24 -22.21
N THR A 78 1.66 -10.15 -21.93
CA THR A 78 1.84 -11.59 -22.14
C THR A 78 0.92 -12.08 -23.25
N PHE A 79 1.47 -12.84 -24.19
CA PHE A 79 0.73 -13.47 -25.28
C PHE A 79 1.00 -14.97 -25.30
N VAL A 80 -0.06 -15.78 -25.49
CA VAL A 80 0.07 -17.22 -25.66
C VAL A 80 0.04 -17.53 -27.16
N PRO A 81 1.14 -18.02 -27.76
CA PRO A 81 1.16 -18.30 -29.19
C PRO A 81 0.27 -19.51 -29.53
N TYR A 82 -0.40 -19.46 -30.69
CA TYR A 82 -1.26 -20.56 -31.17
C TYR A 82 -0.50 -21.85 -31.54
N TYR A 83 0.82 -21.76 -31.80
CA TYR A 83 1.67 -22.89 -32.14
C TYR A 83 2.92 -22.90 -31.26
N GLN A 84 3.43 -24.09 -30.90
CA GLN A 84 4.70 -24.22 -30.18
C GLN A 84 5.85 -23.72 -31.06
N GLN A 85 6.26 -22.48 -30.84
CA GLN A 85 7.55 -21.98 -31.31
C GLN A 85 8.62 -22.35 -30.29
N GLY A 86 9.78 -22.80 -30.77
CA GLY A 86 10.95 -22.95 -29.91
C GLY A 86 11.33 -21.58 -29.33
N LEU A 87 11.18 -21.38 -28.03
CA LEU A 87 11.57 -20.12 -27.38
C LEU A 87 13.10 -19.96 -27.45
N ARG A 88 13.59 -18.91 -28.15
CA ARG A 88 14.90 -18.27 -27.89
C ARG A 88 15.24 -17.03 -28.74
N SER A 89 14.27 -16.34 -29.36
CA SER A 89 14.56 -15.06 -30.01
C SER A 89 14.13 -13.89 -29.12
N THR A 90 15.11 -13.14 -28.60
CA THR A 90 14.86 -11.78 -28.08
C THR A 90 14.91 -10.81 -29.25
N SER A 91 13.81 -10.16 -29.60
CA SER A 91 13.79 -9.02 -30.50
C SER A 91 13.75 -7.73 -29.69
N VAL A 92 14.50 -6.73 -30.14
CA VAL A 92 14.45 -5.38 -29.60
C VAL A 92 13.92 -4.49 -30.70
N GLU A 93 12.82 -3.80 -30.43
CA GLU A 93 12.19 -2.88 -31.36
C GLU A 93 12.12 -1.48 -30.72
N PRO A 94 12.34 -0.41 -31.50
CA PRO A 94 12.17 0.93 -31.00
C PRO A 94 10.70 1.20 -30.67
N VAL A 95 10.46 1.79 -29.50
CA VAL A 95 9.13 2.22 -29.08
C VAL A 95 8.83 3.57 -29.72
N SER A 96 7.58 3.78 -30.17
CA SER A 96 7.13 5.09 -30.66
C SER A 96 7.29 6.14 -29.55
N PRO A 97 7.61 7.41 -29.89
CA PRO A 97 7.68 8.48 -28.90
C PRO A 97 6.41 8.53 -28.04
N LEU A 98 6.58 8.39 -26.73
CA LEU A 98 5.49 8.51 -25.78
C LEU A 98 5.25 9.99 -25.47
N GLN A 99 3.99 10.35 -25.22
CA GLN A 99 3.59 11.66 -24.72
C GLN A 99 3.25 11.53 -23.23
N PRO A 100 4.19 11.84 -22.31
CA PRO A 100 3.98 11.60 -20.87
C PRO A 100 2.78 12.35 -20.29
N GLU A 101 2.48 13.53 -20.83
CA GLU A 101 1.31 14.36 -20.49
C GLU A 101 -0.04 13.61 -20.63
N ASN A 102 -0.07 12.60 -21.50
CA ASN A 102 -1.27 11.80 -21.74
C ASN A 102 -1.35 10.56 -20.85
N LEU A 103 -0.27 10.22 -20.14
CA LEU A 103 -0.22 9.01 -19.31
C LEU A 103 -0.82 9.23 -17.93
N TRP A 104 -0.64 10.42 -17.35
CA TRP A 104 -1.06 10.72 -15.99
C TRP A 104 -1.57 12.15 -15.84
N LEU A 105 -2.41 12.37 -14.84
CA LEU A 105 -2.65 13.70 -14.29
C LEU A 105 -1.53 14.02 -13.30
N MET A 106 -0.86 15.16 -13.46
CA MET A 106 0.17 15.62 -12.52
C MET A 106 -0.48 16.47 -11.43
N GLU A 107 -0.05 16.25 -10.19
CA GLU A 107 -0.53 16.99 -9.01
C GLU A 107 0.64 17.45 -8.14
N ASP A 108 0.39 18.53 -7.41
CA ASP A 108 1.36 19.16 -6.51
C ASP A 108 1.15 18.63 -5.08
N PHE A 109 2.18 17.97 -4.53
CA PHE A 109 2.13 17.35 -3.21
C PHE A 109 3.08 18.06 -2.23
N CYS A 110 2.57 18.28 -1.01
CA CYS A 110 3.34 18.76 0.13
C CYS A 110 3.33 17.72 1.26
N MET A 111 4.47 17.53 1.90
CA MET A 111 4.62 16.71 3.09
C MET A 111 5.11 17.57 4.24
N PHE A 112 4.40 17.48 5.37
CA PHE A 112 4.87 17.97 6.66
C PHE A 112 5.13 16.77 7.55
N CYS A 113 6.34 16.69 8.12
CA CYS A 113 6.80 15.57 8.93
C CYS A 113 7.27 16.09 10.30
N PRO A 114 6.34 16.29 11.25
CA PRO A 114 6.69 16.59 12.64
C PRO A 114 7.42 15.40 13.27
N ILE A 115 8.58 15.65 13.88
CA ILE A 115 9.32 14.65 14.65
C ILE A 115 9.06 14.89 16.13
N LEU A 116 8.33 13.96 16.74
CA LEU A 116 7.93 14.06 18.14
C LEU A 116 9.02 13.54 19.08
N GLU A 117 9.68 12.44 18.70
CA GLU A 117 10.70 11.80 19.53
C GLU A 117 11.72 11.08 18.64
N VAL A 118 12.99 11.14 19.04
CA VAL A 118 14.05 10.27 18.50
C VAL A 118 14.80 9.67 19.68
N SER A 119 14.58 8.39 19.94
CA SER A 119 15.18 7.67 21.06
C SER A 119 15.78 6.34 20.62
N MET A 120 16.31 5.56 21.58
CA MET A 120 16.90 4.24 21.35
C MET A 120 18.05 4.23 20.33
N LEU A 121 18.78 5.34 20.19
CA LEU A 121 19.96 5.41 19.33
C LEU A 121 21.10 4.56 19.89
N ASP A 122 21.84 3.88 19.01
CA ASP A 122 22.97 3.02 19.42
C ASP A 122 24.03 3.83 20.21
N ARG A 123 24.67 3.18 21.18
CA ARG A 123 25.76 3.77 21.98
C ARG A 123 26.90 4.32 21.12
N ARG A 124 27.12 3.77 19.92
CA ARG A 124 28.12 4.21 18.94
C ARG A 124 27.87 5.61 18.37
N VAL A 125 26.62 6.08 18.41
CA VAL A 125 26.25 7.46 18.01
C VAL A 125 26.01 8.37 19.22
N SER A 126 25.98 7.81 20.43
CA SER A 126 25.78 8.59 21.65
C SER A 126 26.97 9.51 21.97
N GLY A 127 26.71 10.81 22.17
CA GLY A 127 27.75 11.83 22.32
C GLY A 127 28.37 12.30 21.00
N LYS A 128 27.75 11.97 19.86
CA LYS A 128 28.05 12.56 18.55
C LYS A 128 26.95 13.54 18.15
N LEU A 129 27.19 14.26 17.07
CA LEU A 129 26.19 15.10 16.41
C LEU A 129 25.42 14.30 15.36
N CYS A 130 24.10 14.22 15.53
CA CYS A 130 23.20 13.55 14.62
C CYS A 130 22.11 14.49 14.10
N GLY A 131 21.52 14.16 12.96
CA GLY A 131 20.33 14.87 12.50
C GLY A 131 19.44 13.96 11.66
N ILE A 132 18.17 14.34 11.53
CA ILE A 132 17.19 13.62 10.75
C ILE A 132 16.94 14.36 9.44
N ALA A 133 16.94 13.63 8.33
CA ALA A 133 16.60 14.19 7.03
C ALA A 133 15.53 13.35 6.34
N ILE A 134 14.70 13.98 5.51
CA ILE A 134 13.75 13.29 4.63
C ILE A 134 14.10 13.56 3.17
N THR A 135 13.93 12.55 2.33
CA THR A 135 14.15 12.66 0.88
C THR A 135 13.10 11.87 0.13
N VAL A 136 12.87 12.23 -1.13
CA VAL A 136 12.00 11.50 -2.05
C VAL A 136 12.68 11.47 -3.42
N GLY A 137 12.33 10.48 -4.26
CA GLY A 137 12.76 10.48 -5.65
C GLY A 137 12.16 11.65 -6.42
N GLU A 138 12.98 12.38 -7.19
CA GLU A 138 12.50 13.42 -8.09
C GLU A 138 12.13 12.80 -9.45
N LEU A 139 11.04 13.28 -10.05
CA LEU A 139 10.64 12.97 -11.43
C LEU A 139 10.91 14.22 -12.28
N PRO A 140 11.68 14.12 -13.37
CA PRO A 140 11.87 15.24 -14.27
C PRO A 140 10.56 15.51 -15.01
N THR A 141 9.99 16.70 -14.83
CA THR A 141 8.76 17.13 -15.50
C THR A 141 9.00 18.49 -16.17
N ASP A 142 8.62 18.62 -17.43
CA ASP A 142 8.69 19.89 -18.17
C ASP A 142 7.58 20.86 -17.73
N GLU A 143 6.50 20.33 -17.17
CA GLU A 143 5.45 21.12 -16.52
C GLU A 143 5.96 21.70 -15.20
N GLN A 144 6.08 23.01 -15.17
CA GLN A 144 6.27 23.76 -13.94
C GLN A 144 4.90 23.90 -13.27
N GLY A 145 4.81 23.55 -11.99
CA GLY A 145 3.59 23.79 -11.21
C GLY A 145 3.25 25.27 -11.12
N ASP A 146 2.19 25.61 -10.40
CA ASP A 146 1.82 27.01 -10.20
C ASP A 146 2.98 27.82 -9.58
N GLU A 147 3.08 29.11 -9.90
CA GLU A 147 4.16 30.00 -9.48
C GLU A 147 4.31 30.00 -7.95
N GLU A 148 3.20 29.96 -7.21
CA GLU A 148 3.18 29.89 -5.75
C GLU A 148 3.79 28.57 -5.24
N PHE A 149 3.45 27.43 -5.86
CA PHE A 149 3.99 26.14 -5.49
C PHE A 149 5.49 26.04 -5.80
N VAL A 150 5.93 26.58 -6.95
CA VAL A 150 7.34 26.64 -7.32
C VAL A 150 8.14 27.51 -6.34
N ALA A 151 7.58 28.65 -5.92
CA ALA A 151 8.19 29.51 -4.91
C ALA A 151 8.35 28.78 -3.57
N MET A 152 7.31 28.08 -3.11
CA MET A 152 7.35 27.29 -1.88
C MET A 152 8.39 26.14 -1.97
N MET A 153 8.44 25.40 -3.08
CA MET A 153 9.48 24.38 -3.32
C MET A 153 10.89 24.98 -3.21
N SER A 154 11.11 26.15 -3.81
CA SER A 154 12.37 26.87 -3.76
C SER A 154 12.73 27.28 -2.32
N GLU A 155 11.77 27.78 -1.55
CA GLU A 155 11.96 28.15 -0.15
C GLU A 155 12.33 26.94 0.72
N ILE A 156 11.63 25.81 0.57
CA ILE A 156 11.94 24.54 1.27
C ILE A 156 13.38 24.11 0.98
N LYS A 157 13.81 24.17 -0.29
CA LYS A 157 15.17 23.80 -0.71
C LYS A 157 16.22 24.77 -0.17
N GLN A 158 15.98 26.09 -0.28
CA GLN A 158 16.89 27.14 0.16
C GLN A 158 17.12 27.11 1.67
N ARG A 159 16.04 26.94 2.45
CA ARG A 159 16.08 26.88 3.91
C ARG A 159 16.43 25.49 4.46
N LYS A 160 16.58 24.49 3.58
CA LYS A 160 16.88 23.09 3.93
C LYS A 160 15.87 22.51 4.93
N LEU A 161 14.58 22.80 4.75
CA LEU A 161 13.52 22.37 5.68
C LEU A 161 13.32 20.84 5.69
N TYR A 162 13.99 20.10 4.81
CA TYR A 162 14.03 18.64 4.81
C TYR A 162 15.06 18.04 5.79
N TYR A 163 15.80 18.85 6.55
CA TYR A 163 16.85 18.42 7.48
C TYR A 163 16.79 19.18 8.82
N THR A 164 16.90 18.47 9.95
CA THR A 164 16.87 19.07 11.29
C THR A 164 18.09 19.90 11.65
N GLY A 165 19.18 19.83 10.87
CA GLY A 165 20.49 20.25 11.35
C GLY A 165 21.15 19.19 12.23
N SER A 166 22.39 19.46 12.64
CA SER A 166 23.15 18.59 13.55
C SER A 166 22.83 18.94 14.99
N MET A 167 22.44 17.94 15.78
CA MET A 167 21.98 18.04 17.16
C MET A 167 22.76 17.07 18.04
N ASP A 168 22.96 17.43 19.30
CA ASP A 168 23.68 16.59 20.26
C ASP A 168 22.87 15.34 20.63
N VAL A 169 23.51 14.16 20.53
CA VAL A 169 22.91 12.92 21.00
C VAL A 169 23.16 12.77 22.50
N LEU A 170 22.11 13.03 23.28
CA LEU A 170 22.09 12.86 24.73
C LEU A 170 22.02 11.38 25.12
N LYS A 171 22.34 11.08 26.39
CA LYS A 171 22.42 9.70 26.92
C LYS A 171 21.46 9.51 28.08
N THR A 172 20.74 8.40 28.09
CA THR A 172 19.92 7.96 29.25
C THR A 172 20.65 6.91 30.10
N ARG A 173 20.00 6.48 31.19
CA ARG A 173 20.37 5.29 31.98
C ARG A 173 19.16 4.33 31.99
N PRO A 174 19.23 3.11 31.41
CA PRO A 174 20.39 2.45 30.78
C PRO A 174 20.85 3.14 29.49
N VAL A 175 22.12 2.97 29.09
CA VAL A 175 22.75 3.80 28.04
C VAL A 175 22.16 3.51 26.66
N HIS A 176 21.25 4.36 26.22
CA HIS A 176 20.90 4.58 24.81
C HIS A 176 20.99 6.09 24.51
N GLY A 177 21.17 6.42 23.23
CA GLY A 177 21.17 7.79 22.75
C GLY A 177 19.74 8.27 22.48
N TYR A 178 19.52 9.58 22.56
CA TYR A 178 18.29 10.24 22.11
C TYR A 178 18.59 11.67 21.65
N LEU A 179 17.69 12.25 20.85
CA LEU A 179 17.71 13.67 20.52
C LEU A 179 16.66 14.38 21.37
N ASP A 180 17.03 15.51 21.97
CA ASP A 180 16.12 16.33 22.74
C ASP A 180 15.64 17.53 21.91
N PHE A 181 14.34 17.80 21.98
CA PHE A 181 13.66 18.88 21.27
C PHE A 181 13.15 19.89 22.30
N GLU A 182 14.06 20.53 23.03
CA GLU A 182 13.78 21.28 24.27
C GLU A 182 12.64 22.32 24.14
N ASN A 183 12.55 23.01 23.01
CA ASN A 183 11.64 24.15 22.86
C ASN A 183 10.53 23.93 21.82
N THR A 184 10.78 23.13 20.78
CA THR A 184 9.87 22.93 19.65
C THR A 184 10.17 21.63 18.93
N PHE A 185 9.13 20.88 18.54
CA PHE A 185 9.29 19.73 17.64
C PHE A 185 9.71 20.21 16.24
N PRO A 186 10.79 19.67 15.66
CA PRO A 186 11.16 20.01 14.30
C PRO A 186 10.11 19.44 13.33
N VAL A 187 9.74 20.26 12.34
CA VAL A 187 8.82 19.85 11.27
C VAL A 187 9.59 19.86 9.96
N LEU A 188 9.91 18.67 9.47
CA LEU A 188 10.56 18.54 8.18
C LEU A 188 9.55 18.71 7.04
N GLN A 189 9.98 19.28 5.92
CA GLN A 189 9.11 19.58 4.79
C GLN A 189 9.69 19.05 3.47
N LEU A 190 8.81 18.50 2.63
CA LEU A 190 9.07 18.20 1.23
C LEU A 190 7.92 18.74 0.39
N ALA A 191 8.24 19.16 -0.83
CA ALA A 191 7.26 19.49 -1.84
C ALA A 191 7.75 18.95 -3.19
N MET A 192 6.82 18.38 -3.95
CA MET A 192 7.11 17.64 -5.18
C MET A 192 5.87 17.59 -6.07
N ARG A 193 6.08 17.58 -7.38
CA ARG A 193 5.03 17.31 -8.37
C ARG A 193 5.12 15.86 -8.80
N LEU A 194 4.03 15.11 -8.68
CA LEU A 194 3.97 13.67 -8.97
C LEU A 194 2.70 13.33 -9.73
N PRO A 195 2.69 12.23 -10.51
CA PRO A 195 1.46 11.67 -11.03
C PRO A 195 0.45 11.39 -9.91
N ASP A 196 -0.82 11.72 -10.09
CA ASP A 196 -1.86 11.42 -9.11
C ASP A 196 -2.42 10.01 -9.30
N PHE A 197 -2.01 9.11 -8.41
CA PHE A 197 -2.50 7.72 -8.37
C PHE A 197 -3.53 7.46 -7.27
N ARG A 198 -4.00 8.50 -6.55
CA ARG A 198 -4.97 8.35 -5.44
C ARG A 198 -6.25 7.64 -5.87
N PHE A 199 -6.68 7.82 -7.11
CA PHE A 199 -7.85 7.13 -7.66
C PHE A 199 -7.75 5.59 -7.60
N ARG A 200 -6.54 5.02 -7.70
CA ARG A 200 -6.32 3.56 -7.62
C ARG A 200 -6.58 3.00 -6.23
N MET A 201 -6.54 3.86 -5.20
CA MET A 201 -6.74 3.46 -3.81
C MET A 201 -8.21 3.29 -3.44
N TYR A 202 -9.11 4.01 -4.13
CA TYR A 202 -10.54 4.08 -3.83
C TYR A 202 -11.18 2.70 -3.58
N ARG A 203 -11.08 1.81 -4.57
CA ARG A 203 -11.70 0.47 -4.52
C ARG A 203 -11.10 -0.39 -3.42
N ASN A 204 -9.78 -0.39 -3.30
CA ASN A 204 -9.07 -1.18 -2.30
C ASN A 204 -9.41 -0.72 -0.88
N ASN A 205 -9.54 0.58 -0.66
CA ASN A 205 -9.91 1.15 0.62
C ASN A 205 -11.37 0.86 1.00
N MET A 206 -12.29 0.83 0.04
CA MET A 206 -13.67 0.37 0.29
C MET A 206 -13.69 -1.08 0.80
N VAL A 207 -13.01 -1.98 0.10
CA VAL A 207 -12.91 -3.40 0.50
C VAL A 207 -12.20 -3.53 1.85
N HIS A 208 -11.13 -2.76 2.06
CA HIS A 208 -10.40 -2.73 3.33
C HIS A 208 -11.28 -2.28 4.51
N GLY A 209 -12.17 -1.30 4.31
CA GLY A 209 -13.14 -0.89 5.33
C GLY A 209 -14.05 -2.04 5.74
N ILE A 210 -14.61 -2.76 4.77
CA ILE A 210 -15.47 -3.94 5.03
C ILE A 210 -14.71 -5.01 5.81
N VAL A 211 -13.47 -5.32 5.41
CA VAL A 211 -12.61 -6.29 6.09
C VAL A 211 -12.32 -5.85 7.52
N THR A 212 -11.99 -4.58 7.73
CA THR A 212 -11.64 -4.04 9.05
C THR A 212 -12.82 -4.14 10.01
N ASP A 213 -14.02 -3.76 9.58
CA ASP A 213 -15.24 -3.83 10.40
C ASP A 213 -15.59 -5.29 10.77
N LEU A 214 -15.45 -6.21 9.81
CA LEU A 214 -15.62 -7.64 10.04
C LEU A 214 -14.58 -8.18 11.04
N GLU A 215 -13.30 -7.95 10.79
CA GLU A 215 -12.20 -8.43 11.65
C GLU A 215 -12.32 -7.87 13.08
N GLN A 216 -12.69 -6.60 13.24
CA GLN A 216 -12.92 -6.00 14.56
C GLN A 216 -14.02 -6.73 15.32
N THR A 217 -15.17 -6.98 14.67
CA THR A 217 -16.29 -7.69 15.31
C THR A 217 -15.93 -9.12 15.64
N LEU A 218 -15.26 -9.84 14.72
CA LEU A 218 -14.80 -11.21 14.94
C LEU A 218 -13.84 -11.32 16.12
N ASN A 219 -12.89 -10.40 16.23
CA ASN A 219 -11.93 -10.37 17.32
C ASN A 219 -12.61 -10.11 18.67
N GLU A 220 -13.59 -9.20 18.71
CA GLU A 220 -14.34 -8.91 19.91
C GLU A 220 -15.22 -10.09 20.36
N VAL A 221 -15.97 -10.71 19.43
CA VAL A 221 -16.77 -11.90 19.73
C VAL A 221 -15.89 -13.07 20.18
N GLU A 222 -14.74 -13.29 19.54
CA GLU A 222 -13.79 -14.33 19.96
C GLU A 222 -13.22 -14.07 21.36
N ARG A 223 -12.88 -12.82 21.68
CA ARG A 223 -12.42 -12.40 23.01
C ARG A 223 -13.49 -12.66 24.07
N ARG A 224 -14.72 -12.21 23.84
CA ARG A 224 -15.87 -12.42 24.73
C ARG A 224 -16.17 -13.90 24.94
N LEU A 225 -16.11 -14.70 23.87
CA LEU A 225 -16.36 -16.15 23.93
C LEU A 225 -15.29 -16.91 24.74
N LYS A 226 -14.02 -16.46 24.66
CA LYS A 226 -12.91 -17.04 25.43
C LYS A 226 -13.02 -16.69 26.92
N ASN A 227 -13.34 -15.44 27.23
CA ASN A 227 -13.43 -14.94 28.60
C ASN A 227 -14.77 -15.25 29.28
N SER A 228 -15.75 -15.77 28.53
CA SER A 228 -17.13 -15.96 29.00
C SER A 228 -17.83 -14.64 29.39
N GLU A 229 -17.50 -13.57 28.68
CA GLU A 229 -18.06 -12.22 28.86
C GLU A 229 -19.28 -12.00 27.93
N PHE A 230 -20.38 -12.71 28.22
CA PHE A 230 -21.63 -12.59 27.47
C PHE A 230 -22.83 -13.01 28.32
N ASP A 231 -23.99 -12.38 28.10
CA ASP A 231 -25.22 -12.73 28.81
C ASP A 231 -25.86 -13.98 28.20
N SER A 232 -25.76 -14.12 26.87
CA SER A 232 -26.23 -15.31 26.15
C SER A 232 -25.42 -15.57 24.88
N LEU A 233 -25.32 -16.82 24.45
CA LEU A 233 -24.67 -17.16 23.16
C LEU A 233 -25.47 -16.61 21.95
N ARG A 234 -26.75 -16.30 22.15
CA ARG A 234 -27.61 -15.68 21.14
C ARG A 234 -27.13 -14.28 20.81
N GLU A 235 -26.73 -13.50 21.82
CA GLU A 235 -26.18 -12.16 21.64
C GLU A 235 -24.96 -12.17 20.72
N LEU A 236 -24.00 -13.06 20.97
CA LEU A 236 -22.81 -13.21 20.11
C LEU A 236 -23.18 -13.61 18.67
N THR A 237 -24.26 -14.38 18.50
CA THR A 237 -24.74 -14.79 17.17
C THR A 237 -25.43 -13.64 16.44
N GLU A 238 -26.14 -12.77 17.15
CA GLU A 238 -26.76 -11.56 16.61
C GLU A 238 -25.69 -10.55 16.18
N ASP A 239 -24.62 -10.36 16.97
CA ASP A 239 -23.46 -9.54 16.61
C ASP A 239 -22.81 -10.02 15.31
N LEU A 240 -22.59 -11.33 15.17
CA LEU A 240 -22.00 -11.92 13.97
C LEU A 240 -22.92 -11.81 12.74
N SER A 241 -24.22 -12.03 12.92
CA SER A 241 -25.20 -11.87 11.84
C SER A 241 -25.27 -10.42 11.37
N LYS A 242 -25.31 -9.46 12.30
CA LYS A 242 -25.30 -8.04 11.99
C LYS A 242 -24.05 -7.62 11.21
N ALA A 243 -22.87 -8.07 11.64
CA ALA A 243 -21.63 -7.77 10.93
C ALA A 243 -21.62 -8.29 9.48
N VAL A 244 -22.22 -9.46 9.25
CA VAL A 244 -22.38 -10.03 7.91
C VAL A 244 -23.38 -9.24 7.07
N ASP A 245 -24.51 -8.81 7.65
CA ASP A 245 -25.51 -8.00 6.95
C ASP A 245 -24.96 -6.60 6.59
N ASP A 246 -24.22 -5.97 7.51
CA ASP A 246 -23.53 -4.71 7.28
C ASP A 246 -22.47 -4.85 6.16
N ALA A 247 -21.70 -5.94 6.18
CA ALA A 247 -20.75 -6.26 5.12
C ALA A 247 -21.46 -6.48 3.76
N ALA A 248 -22.59 -7.19 3.73
CA ALA A 248 -23.39 -7.38 2.52
C ALA A 248 -23.89 -6.05 1.95
N GLY A 249 -24.38 -5.15 2.81
CA GLY A 249 -24.80 -3.81 2.41
C GLY A 249 -23.66 -2.97 1.85
N ASN A 250 -22.46 -3.04 2.43
CA ASN A 250 -21.29 -2.33 1.92
C ASN A 250 -20.72 -2.96 0.63
N ILE A 251 -20.82 -4.28 0.47
CA ILE A 251 -20.51 -4.95 -0.80
C ILE A 251 -21.45 -4.48 -1.91
N LEU A 252 -22.76 -4.36 -1.65
CA LEU A 252 -23.70 -3.82 -2.64
C LEU A 252 -23.32 -2.40 -3.06
N LYS A 253 -23.01 -1.51 -2.10
CA LYS A 253 -22.55 -0.14 -2.41
C LYS A 253 -21.31 -0.16 -3.31
N PHE A 254 -20.34 -1.03 -3.01
CA PHE A 254 -19.16 -1.21 -3.85
C PHE A 254 -19.53 -1.63 -5.28
N LEU A 255 -20.39 -2.65 -5.42
CA LEU A 255 -20.84 -3.18 -6.71
C LEU A 255 -21.61 -2.13 -7.52
N ASP A 256 -22.47 -1.35 -6.88
CA ASP A 256 -23.21 -0.25 -7.52
C ASP A 256 -22.24 0.81 -8.06
N ILE A 257 -21.30 1.28 -7.23
CA ILE A 257 -20.33 2.31 -7.64
C ILE A 257 -19.53 1.87 -8.87
N ILE A 258 -19.03 0.63 -8.90
CA ILE A 258 -18.27 0.14 -10.05
C ILE A 258 -19.15 -0.12 -11.28
N GLN A 259 -20.43 -0.45 -11.10
CA GLN A 259 -21.36 -0.69 -12.21
C GLN A 259 -21.81 0.61 -12.87
N TYR A 260 -22.08 1.66 -12.08
CA TYR A 260 -22.42 2.99 -12.59
C TYR A 260 -21.21 3.76 -13.13
N SER A 261 -19.99 3.33 -12.83
CA SER A 261 -18.75 3.85 -13.42
C SER A 261 -18.43 3.30 -14.82
N GLY A 262 -19.34 2.50 -15.40
CA GLY A 262 -19.18 1.92 -16.74
C GLY A 262 -19.29 2.94 -17.90
N PRO A 263 -18.93 2.55 -19.13
CA PRO A 263 -18.81 3.44 -20.29
C PRO A 263 -20.11 4.16 -20.74
N SER A 264 -21.24 3.90 -20.09
CA SER A 264 -22.53 4.56 -20.32
C SER A 264 -22.78 5.81 -19.47
N SER A 265 -21.94 6.12 -18.47
CA SER A 265 -22.08 7.35 -17.67
C SER A 265 -21.36 8.53 -18.35
N SER A 266 -22.09 9.59 -18.66
CA SER A 266 -21.64 10.79 -19.37
C SER A 266 -20.68 11.71 -18.60
N SER A 267 -20.14 11.27 -17.47
CA SER A 267 -19.11 12.01 -16.71
C SER A 267 -17.74 11.42 -17.02
N ASP A 268 -16.85 12.23 -17.61
CA ASP A 268 -15.41 11.95 -17.75
C ASP A 268 -14.83 11.46 -16.42
N ASN A 269 -14.79 10.14 -16.24
CA ASN A 269 -14.30 9.55 -15.00
C ASN A 269 -12.78 9.55 -15.12
N THR A 270 -12.09 10.47 -14.44
CA THR A 270 -10.61 10.56 -14.36
C THR A 270 -9.99 9.18 -14.10
N MET A 271 -10.70 8.34 -13.35
CA MET A 271 -10.36 6.94 -13.09
C MET A 271 -10.18 6.11 -14.38
N MET A 272 -11.06 6.26 -15.37
CA MET A 272 -11.02 5.50 -16.62
C MET A 272 -9.96 6.01 -17.59
N LYS A 273 -9.72 7.33 -17.63
CA LYS A 273 -8.77 7.95 -18.58
C LYS A 273 -7.33 7.48 -18.33
N TYR A 274 -6.93 7.34 -17.06
CA TYR A 274 -5.55 7.03 -16.67
C TYR A 274 -5.37 5.59 -16.14
N SER A 275 -6.38 4.73 -16.29
CA SER A 275 -6.29 3.32 -15.91
C SER A 275 -5.42 2.51 -16.87
N THR A 276 -4.58 1.66 -16.31
CA THR A 276 -3.76 0.70 -17.07
C THR A 276 -4.55 -0.57 -17.41
N GLU A 277 -3.97 -1.43 -18.24
CA GLU A 277 -4.55 -2.75 -18.50
C GLU A 277 -4.65 -3.59 -17.22
N LEU A 278 -3.64 -3.50 -16.35
CA LEU A 278 -3.64 -4.15 -15.05
C LEU A 278 -4.77 -3.64 -14.15
N ASP A 279 -4.98 -2.32 -14.07
CA ASP A 279 -6.07 -1.71 -13.29
C ASP A 279 -7.45 -2.26 -13.71
N ASN A 280 -7.63 -2.46 -15.02
CA ASN A 280 -8.86 -3.00 -15.61
C ASN A 280 -9.04 -4.50 -15.33
N LYS A 281 -7.97 -5.30 -15.43
CA LYS A 281 -8.00 -6.73 -15.11
C LYS A 281 -8.27 -6.97 -13.63
N GLN A 282 -7.61 -6.21 -12.76
CA GLN A 282 -7.83 -6.25 -11.31
C GLN A 282 -9.26 -5.85 -10.95
N LEU A 283 -9.82 -4.81 -11.59
CA LEU A 283 -11.22 -4.42 -11.41
C LEU A 283 -12.20 -5.54 -11.78
N ALA A 284 -12.01 -6.13 -12.97
CA ALA A 284 -12.90 -7.18 -13.47
C ALA A 284 -12.93 -8.38 -12.52
N LEU A 285 -11.74 -8.81 -12.05
CA LEU A 285 -11.61 -9.89 -11.09
C LEU A 285 -12.20 -9.53 -9.71
N GLN A 286 -11.90 -8.33 -9.20
CA GLN A 286 -12.49 -7.82 -7.94
C GLN A 286 -14.02 -7.87 -7.99
N LYS A 287 -14.61 -7.37 -9.08
CA LYS A 287 -16.05 -7.35 -9.27
C LYS A 287 -16.63 -8.75 -9.15
N GLU A 288 -16.09 -9.70 -9.90
CA GLU A 288 -16.64 -11.04 -9.96
C GLU A 288 -16.49 -11.81 -8.64
N GLU A 289 -15.32 -11.74 -8.01
CA GLU A 289 -15.09 -12.44 -6.74
C GLU A 289 -15.89 -11.82 -5.60
N ILE A 290 -16.05 -10.49 -5.57
CA ILE A 290 -16.92 -9.83 -4.59
C ILE A 290 -18.40 -10.21 -4.81
N GLU A 291 -18.84 -10.35 -6.06
CA GLU A 291 -20.20 -10.82 -6.36
C GLU A 291 -20.41 -12.27 -5.88
N LYS A 292 -19.42 -13.16 -6.05
CA LYS A 292 -19.46 -14.53 -5.51
C LYS A 292 -19.55 -14.52 -3.97
N ILE A 293 -18.75 -13.69 -3.32
CA ILE A 293 -18.78 -13.51 -1.85
C ILE A 293 -20.17 -13.00 -1.40
N TYR A 294 -20.72 -12.03 -2.10
CA TYR A 294 -22.07 -11.51 -1.83
C TYR A 294 -23.16 -12.59 -1.96
N GLN A 295 -23.09 -13.40 -3.02
CA GLN A 295 -24.01 -14.52 -3.20
C GLN A 295 -23.86 -15.58 -2.11
N GLN A 296 -22.64 -15.84 -1.65
CA GLN A 296 -22.36 -16.73 -0.52
C GLN A 296 -23.02 -16.21 0.77
N ILE A 297 -22.86 -14.92 1.07
CA ILE A 297 -23.50 -14.26 2.22
C ILE A 297 -25.03 -14.35 2.11
N THR A 298 -25.61 -14.01 0.96
CA THR A 298 -27.06 -13.97 0.79
C THR A 298 -27.71 -15.35 0.87
N LYS A 299 -27.09 -16.38 0.28
CA LYS A 299 -27.56 -17.78 0.41
C LYS A 299 -27.58 -18.24 1.86
N ARG A 300 -26.66 -17.73 2.69
CA ARG A 300 -26.64 -17.99 4.13
C ARG A 300 -27.80 -17.31 4.83
N THR A 301 -28.09 -16.04 4.55
CA THR A 301 -29.26 -15.34 5.12
C THR A 301 -30.57 -16.07 4.78
N GLN A 302 -30.69 -16.60 3.56
CA GLN A 302 -31.87 -17.40 3.17
C GLN A 302 -31.95 -18.77 3.86
N ARG A 303 -30.83 -19.47 4.05
CA ARG A 303 -30.78 -20.71 4.86
C ARG A 303 -30.98 -20.45 6.36
N GLY A 304 -30.68 -19.24 6.82
CA GLY A 304 -30.93 -18.72 8.17
C GLY A 304 -32.37 -18.27 8.40
N SER A 305 -33.24 -18.33 7.39
CA SER A 305 -34.67 -18.11 7.59
C SER A 305 -35.29 -19.32 8.30
N SER A 306 -35.26 -19.24 9.63
CA SER A 306 -36.25 -19.77 10.56
C SER A 306 -36.43 -21.28 10.74
N LEU A 307 -35.91 -22.18 9.90
CA LEU A 307 -36.26 -23.61 10.06
C LEU A 307 -35.22 -24.50 10.78
N SER A 308 -33.91 -24.30 10.60
CA SER A 308 -32.90 -25.20 11.19
C SER A 308 -32.51 -24.83 12.63
N PHE A 309 -32.45 -23.53 12.96
CA PHE A 309 -32.10 -23.06 14.31
C PHE A 309 -33.30 -23.09 15.27
N LEU A 310 -34.53 -22.82 14.80
CA LEU A 310 -35.73 -23.02 15.64
C LEU A 310 -35.97 -24.52 15.94
N GLN A 311 -35.48 -25.42 15.10
CA GLN A 311 -35.62 -26.86 15.32
C GLN A 311 -34.60 -27.40 16.33
N SER A 312 -33.42 -26.78 16.49
CA SER A 312 -32.48 -27.10 17.59
C SER A 312 -32.92 -26.52 18.93
N LEU A 313 -33.62 -25.39 18.95
CA LEU A 313 -34.20 -24.80 20.18
C LEU A 313 -35.35 -25.62 20.81
N SER A 314 -35.92 -26.57 20.06
CA SER A 314 -36.96 -27.49 20.56
C SER A 314 -36.40 -28.76 21.24
N ARG A 315 -35.07 -28.94 21.22
CA ARG A 315 -34.38 -30.00 21.95
C ARG A 315 -33.53 -29.37 23.04
N THR A 316 -33.47 -30.02 24.18
CA THR A 316 -32.63 -29.68 25.34
C THR A 316 -31.15 -29.78 24.97
N ASP A 317 -30.66 -28.87 24.14
CA ASP A 317 -29.30 -28.88 23.63
C ASP A 317 -28.39 -28.18 24.65
N SER A 318 -27.36 -28.90 25.12
CA SER A 318 -26.44 -28.41 26.14
C SER A 318 -25.74 -27.12 25.70
N ILE A 319 -25.38 -26.22 26.63
CA ILE A 319 -24.59 -24.99 26.37
C ILE A 319 -23.34 -25.26 25.49
N ASN A 320 -22.79 -26.49 25.57
CA ASN A 320 -21.63 -26.91 24.77
C ASN A 320 -21.93 -27.09 23.26
N SER A 321 -23.15 -27.39 22.83
CA SER A 321 -23.49 -27.46 21.40
C SER A 321 -23.61 -26.06 20.81
N THR A 322 -24.34 -25.16 21.47
CA THR A 322 -24.47 -23.75 21.06
C THR A 322 -23.13 -23.02 21.02
N LYS A 323 -22.19 -23.35 21.93
CA LYS A 323 -20.83 -22.77 21.89
C LYS A 323 -20.03 -23.26 20.67
N ARG A 324 -20.30 -24.45 20.15
CA ARG A 324 -19.69 -24.93 18.90
C ARG A 324 -20.26 -24.18 17.71
N ASP A 325 -21.56 -23.91 17.68
CA ASP A 325 -22.21 -23.19 16.58
C ASP A 325 -21.64 -21.78 16.39
N VAL A 326 -21.44 -21.04 17.49
CA VAL A 326 -20.78 -19.72 17.45
C VAL A 326 -19.35 -19.82 16.90
N LYS A 327 -18.60 -20.88 17.26
CA LYS A 327 -17.24 -21.10 16.74
C LYS A 327 -17.23 -21.42 15.24
N PHE A 328 -18.17 -22.22 14.75
CA PHE A 328 -18.32 -22.47 13.32
C PHE A 328 -18.65 -21.18 12.58
N MET A 329 -19.60 -20.39 13.11
CA MET A 329 -19.95 -19.10 12.54
C MET A 329 -18.77 -18.13 12.47
N LEU A 330 -17.96 -18.05 13.53
CA LEU A 330 -16.72 -17.27 13.56
C LEU A 330 -15.75 -17.70 12.45
N ALA A 331 -15.50 -19.01 12.30
CA ALA A 331 -14.60 -19.54 11.30
C ALA A 331 -15.08 -19.22 9.87
N ASP A 332 -16.38 -19.37 9.62
CA ASP A 332 -16.98 -19.09 8.32
C ASP A 332 -16.89 -17.61 7.93
N ILE A 333 -17.22 -16.69 8.86
CA ILE A 333 -17.14 -15.25 8.59
C ILE A 333 -15.68 -14.81 8.46
N ARG A 334 -14.78 -15.39 9.24
CA ARG A 334 -13.33 -15.16 9.08
C ARG A 334 -12.85 -15.55 7.69
N GLN A 335 -13.35 -16.67 7.14
CA GLN A 335 -13.03 -17.05 5.77
C GLN A 335 -13.53 -16.02 4.74
N ILE A 336 -14.72 -15.44 4.95
CA ILE A 336 -15.23 -14.34 4.11
C ILE A 336 -14.32 -13.12 4.18
N ALA A 337 -13.91 -12.72 5.39
CA ALA A 337 -12.99 -11.59 5.58
C ALA A 337 -11.64 -11.83 4.89
N GLU A 338 -11.06 -13.03 5.01
CA GLU A 338 -9.81 -13.39 4.32
C GLU A 338 -9.96 -13.40 2.80
N ASN A 339 -11.10 -13.88 2.28
CA ASN A 339 -11.38 -13.84 0.84
C ASN A 339 -11.47 -12.39 0.35
N LEU A 340 -12.18 -11.50 1.04
CA LEU A 340 -12.24 -10.08 0.71
C LEU A 340 -10.87 -9.42 0.78
N LYS A 341 -10.09 -9.73 1.82
CA LYS A 341 -8.73 -9.22 2.03
C LYS A 341 -7.78 -9.62 0.92
N SER A 342 -7.92 -10.82 0.37
CA SER A 342 -7.12 -11.29 -0.77
C SER A 342 -7.34 -10.48 -2.05
N LEU A 343 -8.46 -9.75 -2.14
CA LEU A 343 -8.80 -8.87 -3.26
C LEU A 343 -8.26 -7.45 -3.09
N ILE A 344 -7.58 -7.13 -1.98
CA ILE A 344 -6.95 -5.82 -1.76
C ILE A 344 -5.56 -5.85 -2.39
N TYR A 345 -5.45 -5.35 -3.63
CA TYR A 345 -4.18 -5.31 -4.34
C TYR A 345 -3.24 -4.25 -3.76
N LYS A 346 -1.93 -4.53 -3.79
CA LYS A 346 -0.94 -3.52 -3.40
C LYS A 346 -0.86 -2.46 -4.51
N THR A 347 -1.19 -1.22 -4.18
CA THR A 347 -1.09 -0.06 -5.09
C THR A 347 0.36 0.41 -5.25
N SER A 348 1.30 -0.49 -5.56
CA SER A 348 2.74 -0.20 -5.58
C SER A 348 3.24 0.48 -6.85
N GLU A 349 2.38 1.15 -7.60
CA GLU A 349 2.71 1.53 -8.98
C GLU A 349 2.70 3.03 -9.16
N GLY A 350 3.91 3.58 -9.21
CA GLY A 350 4.22 4.84 -9.87
C GLY A 350 4.74 5.96 -8.97
N TRP A 351 4.65 5.83 -7.65
CA TRP A 351 5.25 6.79 -6.73
C TRP A 351 6.62 6.33 -6.21
N PRO A 352 7.58 7.25 -6.04
CA PRO A 352 8.81 6.96 -5.34
C PRO A 352 8.54 6.81 -3.84
N ASP A 353 9.43 6.10 -3.15
CA ASP A 353 9.40 6.01 -1.71
C ASP A 353 9.97 7.31 -1.10
N ILE A 354 9.40 7.71 0.04
CA ILE A 354 10.01 8.68 0.92
C ILE A 354 10.99 7.93 1.82
N VAL A 355 12.16 8.53 2.07
CA VAL A 355 13.19 7.96 2.92
C VAL A 355 13.51 8.92 4.05
N VAL A 356 13.35 8.44 5.28
CA VAL A 356 13.80 9.10 6.50
C VAL A 356 15.21 8.61 6.80
N TRP A 357 16.14 9.52 7.04
CA TRP A 357 17.55 9.24 7.29
C TRP A 357 17.96 9.69 8.68
N LEU A 358 18.77 8.87 9.35
CA LEU A 358 19.64 9.31 10.43
C LEU A 358 21.01 9.66 9.85
N LEU A 359 21.45 10.88 10.10
CA LEU A 359 22.76 11.40 9.73
C LEU A 359 23.66 11.49 10.96
N ASN A 360 24.96 11.22 10.79
CA ASN A 360 26.00 11.42 11.79
C ASN A 360 27.21 12.06 11.10
N GLY A 361 27.55 13.29 11.47
CA GLY A 361 28.63 14.05 10.80
C GLY A 361 28.45 14.16 9.28
N GLY A 362 27.20 14.33 8.82
CA GLY A 362 26.85 14.39 7.39
C GLY A 362 26.76 13.03 6.67
N SER A 363 27.18 11.94 7.31
CA SER A 363 27.06 10.59 6.74
C SER A 363 25.72 9.95 7.09
N ARG A 364 25.07 9.29 6.12
CA ARG A 364 23.87 8.48 6.35
C ARG A 364 24.24 7.21 7.11
N VAL A 365 23.63 6.97 8.28
CA VAL A 365 23.96 5.85 9.18
C VAL A 365 22.80 4.94 9.51
N ALA A 366 21.55 5.38 9.33
CA ALA A 366 20.37 4.53 9.37
C ALA A 366 19.26 5.12 8.48
N PHE A 367 18.28 4.31 8.08
CA PHE A 367 17.17 4.81 7.27
C PHE A 367 15.85 4.06 7.49
N TYR A 368 14.75 4.69 7.10
CA TYR A 368 13.43 4.07 6.97
C TYR A 368 12.82 4.48 5.63
N LYS A 369 12.27 3.51 4.89
CA LYS A 369 11.66 3.72 3.57
C LYS A 369 10.14 3.54 3.70
N MET A 370 9.37 4.50 3.20
CA MET A 370 7.91 4.51 3.28
C MET A 370 7.28 4.83 1.93
N SER A 371 6.16 4.17 1.63
CA SER A 371 5.39 4.44 0.41
C SER A 371 4.56 5.71 0.58
N ILE A 372 4.49 6.54 -0.46
CA ILE A 372 3.57 7.68 -0.50
C ILE A 372 2.12 7.21 -0.38
N ALA A 373 1.77 6.06 -0.96
CA ALA A 373 0.42 5.50 -0.89
C ALA A 373 -0.03 5.20 0.56
N ASP A 374 0.88 5.01 1.50
CA ASP A 374 0.53 4.76 2.90
C ASP A 374 0.11 6.03 3.64
N ILE A 375 0.52 7.22 3.17
CA ILE A 375 0.36 8.48 3.91
C ILE A 375 -0.29 9.62 3.12
N VAL A 376 -0.56 9.42 1.83
CA VAL A 376 -1.13 10.45 0.97
C VAL A 376 -2.51 10.90 1.45
N TYR A 377 -2.78 12.21 1.35
CA TYR A 377 -4.06 12.80 1.66
C TYR A 377 -4.93 13.00 0.41
N SER A 378 -6.23 12.81 0.59
CA SER A 378 -7.31 13.17 -0.33
C SER A 378 -8.51 13.68 0.47
N VAL A 379 -9.23 14.62 -0.12
CA VAL A 379 -10.55 15.05 0.37
C VAL A 379 -11.59 13.93 0.28
N ILE A 380 -11.34 12.93 -0.57
CA ILE A 380 -12.16 11.71 -0.67
C ILE A 380 -11.58 10.69 0.32
N PRO A 381 -12.33 10.29 1.37
CA PRO A 381 -11.85 9.39 2.42
C PRO A 381 -11.24 8.10 1.88
N GLU A 382 -11.87 7.48 0.89
CA GLU A 382 -11.46 6.23 0.27
C GLU A 382 -10.18 6.37 -0.58
N GLN A 383 -9.68 7.58 -0.80
CA GLN A 383 -8.42 7.82 -1.52
C GLN A 383 -7.25 8.15 -0.59
N ASN A 384 -7.45 8.14 0.73
CA ASN A 384 -6.40 8.39 1.70
C ASN A 384 -5.52 7.16 1.91
N GLY A 385 -4.25 7.41 2.22
CA GLY A 385 -3.35 6.37 2.75
C GLY A 385 -3.81 5.87 4.11
N GLN A 386 -3.60 4.59 4.38
CA GLN A 386 -3.98 3.92 5.63
C GLN A 386 -3.41 4.58 6.90
N HIS A 387 -2.32 5.34 6.77
CA HIS A 387 -1.67 6.05 7.85
C HIS A 387 -1.65 7.57 7.66
N CYS A 388 -2.45 8.10 6.72
CA CYS A 388 -2.61 9.53 6.52
C CYS A 388 -3.05 10.22 7.83
N GLY A 389 -2.30 11.25 8.23
CA GLY A 389 -2.58 12.03 9.44
C GLY A 389 -2.37 11.29 10.77
N ARG A 390 -1.86 10.05 10.76
CA ARG A 390 -1.63 9.26 11.98
C ARG A 390 -0.19 9.38 12.46
N ILE A 391 -0.02 9.46 13.78
CA ILE A 391 1.31 9.37 14.42
C ILE A 391 1.83 7.95 14.24
N GLN A 392 3.09 7.83 13.80
CA GLN A 392 3.74 6.55 13.57
C GLN A 392 5.06 6.44 14.32
N ASN A 393 5.31 5.25 14.87
CA ASN A 393 6.61 4.86 15.39
C ASN A 393 7.34 4.06 14.31
N ILE A 394 8.45 4.60 13.79
CA ILE A 394 9.27 3.96 12.75
C ILE A 394 10.59 3.50 13.34
N TYR A 395 11.07 2.35 12.88
CA TYR A 395 12.37 1.82 13.26
C TYR A 395 13.33 1.93 12.09
N LEU A 396 14.39 2.71 12.27
CA LEU A 396 15.41 2.89 11.24
C LEU A 396 16.31 1.66 11.20
N ARG A 397 16.61 1.20 9.99
CA ARG A 397 17.49 0.07 9.68
C ARG A 397 18.95 0.50 9.59
#